data_AF-A0A2I0NGZ4-F1
#
_entry.id   AF-A0A2I0NGZ4-F1
#
_cell.length_a   1.000
_cell.length_b   1.000
_cell.length_c   1.000
_cell.angle_alpha   90.00
_cell.angle_beta   90.00
_cell.angle_gamma   90.00
#
_symmetry.space_group_name_H-M   'P 1'
#
loop_
_entity.id
_entity.type
_entity.pdbx_description
1 polymer ?
#
loop_
_entity_poly.entity_id
_entity_poly.type
_entity_poly.pdbx_seq_one_letter_code
_entity_poly.pdbx_strand_id
1 'polypeptide(L)'
;MKAVRVRINNAESVRKKLLSDGTFDGTRKPVKNGDFIEIPVVDSFEGQEFFIVEQEEPDFYIPKTELCDLLDIPENESEFLPSGWQILGDIIIVTLNPSIEERKTEIGEALLSLYPKCRTVLLDKGIAGIMREPQREVIAGDGETVTLHRENGCLFKIDAMQLMFSKG
;
A
#
# COMPACT_ATOMS: atom_id res chain seq x y z
N MET A 1 -11.00 -5.97 -24.06
CA MET A 1 -10.33 -6.93 -23.15
C MET A 1 -11.37 -7.90 -22.63
N LYS A 2 -11.03 -9.18 -22.50
CA LYS A 2 -12.03 -10.21 -22.16
C LYS A 2 -12.59 -10.05 -20.75
N ALA A 3 -13.88 -10.32 -20.62
CA ALA A 3 -14.60 -10.41 -19.35
C ALA A 3 -15.66 -11.51 -19.42
N VAL A 4 -15.92 -12.14 -18.27
CA VAL A 4 -17.01 -13.09 -18.08
C VAL A 4 -18.26 -12.33 -17.64
N ARG A 5 -19.31 -12.34 -18.46
CA ARG A 5 -20.58 -11.66 -18.16
C ARG A 5 -21.51 -12.60 -17.40
N VAL A 6 -21.89 -12.21 -16.19
CA VAL A 6 -22.75 -13.00 -15.30
C VAL A 6 -23.82 -12.15 -14.64
N ARG A 7 -24.93 -12.77 -14.23
CA ARG A 7 -25.96 -12.05 -13.47
C ARG A 7 -25.41 -11.63 -12.10
N ILE A 8 -25.85 -10.48 -11.60
CA ILE A 8 -25.42 -9.90 -10.32
C ILE A 8 -25.46 -10.92 -9.17
N ASN A 9 -26.54 -11.70 -9.07
CA ASN A 9 -26.71 -12.69 -7.99
C ASN A 9 -25.65 -13.81 -7.99
N ASN A 10 -25.01 -14.06 -9.13
CA ASN A 10 -23.99 -15.08 -9.31
C ASN A 10 -22.58 -14.49 -9.41
N ALA A 11 -22.44 -13.16 -9.35
CA ALA A 11 -21.15 -12.51 -9.61
C ALA A 11 -20.08 -12.94 -8.61
N GLU A 12 -20.42 -13.02 -7.32
CA GLU A 12 -19.44 -13.37 -6.27
C GLU A 12 -19.02 -14.85 -6.33
N SER A 13 -19.93 -15.76 -6.66
CA SER A 13 -19.59 -17.18 -6.79
C SER A 13 -18.68 -17.42 -8.00
N VAL A 14 -18.98 -16.76 -9.14
CA VAL A 14 -18.17 -16.86 -10.35
C VAL A 14 -16.81 -16.21 -10.15
N ARG A 15 -16.76 -15.01 -9.53
CA ARG A 15 -15.50 -14.34 -9.21
C ARG A 15 -14.60 -15.23 -8.36
N LYS A 16 -15.14 -15.88 -7.32
CA LYS A 16 -14.38 -16.81 -6.48
C LYS A 16 -13.81 -17.99 -7.27
N LYS A 17 -14.59 -18.57 -8.19
CA LYS A 17 -14.13 -19.64 -9.09
C LYS A 17 -13.00 -19.16 -10.01
N LEU A 18 -13.16 -17.99 -10.64
CA LEU A 18 -12.10 -17.43 -11.50
C LEU A 18 -10.82 -17.10 -10.70
N LEU A 19 -10.97 -16.71 -9.43
CA LEU A 19 -9.84 -16.46 -8.53
C LEU A 19 -9.13 -17.77 -8.14
N SER A 20 -9.87 -18.84 -7.83
CA SER A 20 -9.28 -20.16 -7.51
C SER A 20 -8.58 -20.77 -8.71
N ASP A 21 -9.10 -20.52 -9.92
CA ASP A 21 -8.59 -21.09 -11.16
C ASP A 21 -7.44 -20.24 -11.73
N GLY A 22 -7.09 -19.11 -11.10
CA GLY A 22 -6.01 -18.20 -11.54
C GLY A 22 -6.30 -17.48 -12.86
N THR A 23 -7.56 -17.40 -13.27
CA THR A 23 -7.99 -16.82 -14.56
C THR A 23 -8.56 -15.42 -14.43
N PHE A 24 -8.84 -14.97 -13.20
CA PHE A 24 -9.28 -13.61 -12.90
C PHE A 24 -8.15 -12.59 -13.12
N ASP A 25 -8.45 -11.50 -13.84
CA ASP A 25 -7.52 -10.38 -14.00
C ASP A 25 -7.72 -9.36 -12.86
N GLY A 26 -6.80 -9.40 -11.89
CA GLY A 26 -6.82 -8.55 -10.70
C GLY A 26 -6.47 -7.08 -10.95
N THR A 27 -5.99 -6.72 -12.14
CA THR A 27 -5.67 -5.32 -12.47
C THR A 27 -6.91 -4.49 -12.81
N ARG A 28 -8.01 -5.16 -13.19
CA ARG A 28 -9.27 -4.54 -13.62
C ARG A 28 -10.38 -4.68 -12.59
N LYS A 29 -11.25 -3.67 -12.54
CA LYS A 29 -12.47 -3.69 -11.75
C LYS A 29 -13.58 -4.44 -12.50
N PRO A 30 -14.41 -5.25 -11.81
CA PRO A 30 -15.66 -5.73 -12.39
C PRO A 30 -16.58 -4.54 -12.70
N VAL A 31 -17.16 -4.53 -13.90
CA VAL A 31 -18.05 -3.45 -14.35
C VAL A 31 -19.50 -3.92 -14.34
N LYS A 32 -20.41 -3.09 -13.85
CA LYS A 32 -21.84 -3.38 -13.82
C LYS A 32 -22.49 -2.88 -15.11
N ASN A 33 -23.20 -3.76 -15.80
CA ASN A 33 -23.94 -3.48 -17.02
C ASN A 33 -25.39 -3.97 -16.89
N GLY A 34 -26.28 -3.09 -16.41
CA GLY A 34 -27.67 -3.43 -16.09
C GLY A 34 -27.78 -4.49 -14.99
N ASP A 35 -28.39 -5.64 -15.32
CA ASP A 35 -28.56 -6.80 -14.43
C ASP A 35 -27.34 -7.75 -14.41
N PHE A 36 -26.29 -7.39 -15.14
CA PHE A 36 -25.08 -8.19 -15.28
C PHE A 36 -23.85 -7.48 -14.70
N ILE A 37 -22.87 -8.30 -14.33
CA ILE A 37 -21.52 -7.88 -13.98
C ILE A 37 -20.57 -8.56 -14.95
N GLU A 38 -19.67 -7.78 -15.51
CA GLU A 38 -18.58 -8.20 -16.37
C GLU A 38 -17.33 -8.34 -15.49
N ILE A 39 -16.92 -9.59 -15.23
CA ILE A 39 -15.78 -9.91 -14.38
C ILE A 39 -14.54 -10.08 -15.28
N PRO A 40 -13.49 -9.27 -15.12
CA PRO A 40 -12.33 -9.30 -16.00
C PRO A 40 -11.55 -10.62 -15.85
N VAL A 41 -11.11 -11.17 -16.98
CA VAL A 41 -10.30 -12.39 -17.07
C VAL A 41 -9.07 -12.17 -17.93
N VAL A 42 -8.03 -12.97 -17.73
CA VAL A 42 -6.83 -12.96 -18.57
C VAL A 42 -7.20 -13.27 -20.03
N ASP A 43 -6.50 -12.68 -21.00
CA ASP A 43 -6.86 -12.80 -22.42
C ASP A 43 -6.76 -14.24 -22.96
N SER A 44 -5.98 -15.10 -22.32
CA SER A 44 -5.88 -16.53 -22.62
C SER A 44 -7.09 -17.36 -22.15
N PHE A 45 -8.06 -16.75 -21.46
CA PHE A 45 -9.25 -17.46 -21.00
C PHE A 45 -10.18 -17.84 -22.17
N GLU A 46 -10.54 -19.12 -22.22
CA GLU A 46 -11.44 -19.72 -23.24
C GLU A 46 -12.62 -20.48 -22.62
N GLY A 47 -12.93 -20.24 -21.34
CA GLY A 47 -13.93 -21.00 -20.58
C GLY A 47 -15.30 -21.08 -21.27
N GLN A 48 -15.59 -22.21 -21.91
CA GLN A 48 -16.83 -22.48 -22.68
C GLN A 48 -18.09 -22.47 -21.81
N GLU A 49 -17.94 -22.61 -20.49
CA GLU A 49 -19.04 -22.57 -19.51
C GLU A 49 -19.57 -21.14 -19.26
N PHE A 50 -18.86 -20.12 -19.72
CA PHE A 50 -19.16 -18.73 -19.44
C PHE A 50 -19.44 -17.93 -20.72
N PHE A 51 -20.31 -16.93 -20.61
CA PHE A 51 -20.51 -15.97 -21.68
C PHE A 51 -19.37 -14.94 -21.65
N ILE A 52 -18.42 -15.07 -22.58
CA ILE A 52 -17.29 -14.16 -22.71
C ILE A 52 -17.71 -12.96 -23.55
N VAL A 53 -17.43 -11.76 -23.06
CA VAL A 53 -17.64 -10.50 -23.75
C VAL A 53 -16.34 -9.70 -23.81
N GLU A 54 -16.25 -8.82 -24.79
CA GLU A 54 -15.25 -7.76 -24.79
C GLU A 54 -15.80 -6.58 -23.98
N GLN A 55 -15.10 -6.22 -22.92
CA GLN A 55 -15.45 -5.08 -22.08
C GLN A 55 -15.19 -3.79 -22.87
N GLU A 56 -16.25 -3.00 -23.13
CA GLU A 56 -16.16 -1.76 -23.93
C GLU A 56 -15.42 -0.65 -23.19
N GLU A 57 -15.72 -0.47 -21.90
CA GLU A 57 -15.11 0.54 -21.03
C GLU A 57 -14.52 -0.14 -19.77
N PRO A 58 -13.32 -0.74 -19.86
CA PRO A 58 -12.68 -1.35 -18.70
C PRO A 58 -12.23 -0.27 -17.70
N ASP A 59 -12.64 -0.43 -16.45
CA ASP A 59 -12.12 0.36 -15.33
C ASP A 59 -10.99 -0.42 -14.65
N PHE A 60 -9.89 0.25 -14.34
CA PHE A 60 -8.71 -0.36 -13.72
C PHE A 60 -8.64 0.00 -12.24
N TYR A 61 -8.07 -0.89 -11.44
CA TYR A 61 -7.53 -0.45 -10.16
C TYR A 61 -6.37 0.50 -10.46
N ILE A 62 -6.32 1.62 -9.75
CA ILE A 62 -5.11 2.44 -9.74
C ILE A 62 -4.00 1.52 -9.22
N PRO A 63 -2.93 1.27 -9.99
CA PRO A 63 -1.81 0.47 -9.50
C PRO A 63 -1.36 1.08 -8.18
N LYS A 64 -1.33 0.28 -7.13
CA LYS A 64 -0.78 0.74 -5.87
C LYS A 64 0.73 0.79 -6.08
N THR A 65 1.29 1.98 -6.29
CA THR A 65 2.74 2.16 -6.31
C THR A 65 3.29 1.62 -5.00
N GLU A 66 4.15 0.61 -5.09
CA GLU A 66 4.84 0.04 -3.97
C GLU A 66 6.15 0.77 -3.73
N LEU A 67 6.75 0.57 -2.54
CA LEU A 67 8.03 1.20 -2.22
C LEU A 67 9.15 0.72 -3.16
N CYS A 68 9.11 -0.56 -3.56
CA CYS A 68 10.08 -1.12 -4.49
C CYS A 68 9.99 -0.48 -5.89
N ASP A 69 8.80 -0.06 -6.35
CA ASP A 69 8.63 0.57 -7.66
C ASP A 69 9.33 1.93 -7.78
N LEU A 70 9.69 2.54 -6.65
CA LEU A 70 10.30 3.87 -6.57
C LEU A 70 11.81 3.84 -6.30
N LEU A 71 12.40 2.66 -6.10
CA LEU A 71 13.79 2.50 -5.69
C LEU A 71 14.58 1.75 -6.76
N ASP A 72 15.81 2.18 -7.04
CA ASP A 72 16.75 1.40 -7.86
C ASP A 72 17.56 0.49 -6.92
N ILE A 73 16.91 -0.61 -6.52
CA ILE A 73 17.43 -1.54 -5.53
C ILE A 73 17.61 -2.94 -6.14
N PRO A 74 18.76 -3.61 -5.93
CA PRO A 74 18.96 -4.93 -6.47
C PRO A 74 18.08 -5.95 -5.74
N GLU A 75 17.77 -7.06 -6.43
CA GLU A 75 16.81 -8.06 -5.96
C GLU A 75 17.19 -8.65 -4.58
N ASN A 76 18.49 -8.83 -4.31
CA ASN A 76 19.00 -9.31 -3.02
C ASN A 76 18.80 -8.33 -1.85
N GLU A 77 18.65 -7.03 -2.13
CA GLU A 77 18.34 -6.02 -1.11
C GLU A 77 16.84 -5.75 -1.01
N SER A 78 16.08 -5.99 -2.08
CA SER A 78 14.64 -5.79 -2.13
C SER A 78 13.88 -6.59 -1.06
N GLU A 79 14.37 -7.79 -0.72
CA GLU A 79 13.80 -8.64 0.33
C GLU A 79 13.88 -8.01 1.73
N PHE A 80 14.78 -7.05 1.94
CA PHE A 80 14.97 -6.36 3.21
C PHE A 80 14.16 -5.06 3.32
N LEU A 81 13.48 -4.64 2.25
CA LEU A 81 12.65 -3.44 2.28
C LEU A 81 11.56 -3.53 3.37
N PRO A 82 11.25 -2.41 4.03
CA PRO A 82 10.20 -2.40 5.03
C PRO A 82 8.85 -2.69 4.37
N SER A 83 8.14 -3.70 4.89
CA SER A 83 6.79 -4.05 4.43
C SER A 83 5.68 -3.18 5.04
N GLY A 84 6.01 -2.33 6.01
CA GLY A 84 5.07 -1.41 6.64
C GLY A 84 5.74 -0.33 7.49
N TRP A 85 4.98 0.72 7.75
CA TRP A 85 5.36 1.89 8.53
C TRP A 85 4.13 2.51 9.19
N GLN A 86 4.35 3.34 10.20
CA GLN A 86 3.30 4.10 10.86
C GLN A 86 3.22 5.51 10.29
N ILE A 87 2.01 6.07 10.24
CA ILE A 87 1.79 7.48 9.91
C ILE A 87 1.17 8.16 11.12
N LEU A 88 1.90 9.11 11.68
CA LEU A 88 1.50 9.94 12.80
C LEU A 88 1.29 11.37 12.28
N GLY A 89 0.03 11.71 11.97
CA GLY A 89 -0.28 13.00 11.36
C GLY A 89 0.33 13.11 9.97
N ASP A 90 1.34 13.96 9.83
CA ASP A 90 2.13 14.21 8.62
C ASP A 90 3.57 13.65 8.72
N ILE A 91 3.83 12.75 9.66
CA ILE A 91 5.15 12.12 9.87
C ILE A 91 5.05 10.61 9.64
N ILE A 92 6.00 10.06 8.89
CA ILE A 92 6.16 8.62 8.69
C ILE A 92 7.19 8.10 9.68
N ILE A 93 6.91 6.99 10.34
CA ILE A 93 7.84 6.30 11.24
C ILE A 93 8.06 4.89 10.70
N VAL A 94 9.29 4.56 10.32
CA VAL A 94 9.67 3.29 9.69
C VAL A 94 10.85 2.65 10.40
N THR A 95 10.89 1.32 10.42
CA THR A 95 12.05 0.56 10.89
C THR A 95 12.72 -0.07 9.67
N LEU A 96 14.05 -0.02 9.61
CA LEU A 96 14.83 -0.59 8.51
C LEU A 96 15.63 -1.80 8.98
N ASN A 97 15.84 -2.75 8.07
CA ASN A 97 16.80 -3.81 8.28
C ASN A 97 18.23 -3.23 8.23
N PRO A 98 19.13 -3.60 9.15
CA PRO A 98 20.52 -3.12 9.14
C PRO A 98 21.25 -3.32 7.81
N SER A 99 20.91 -4.37 7.04
CA SER A 99 21.50 -4.66 5.73
C SER A 99 21.25 -3.59 4.67
N ILE A 100 20.23 -2.74 4.85
CA ILE A 100 19.88 -1.67 3.90
C ILE A 100 19.85 -0.28 4.57
N GLU A 101 20.40 -0.15 5.79
CA GLU A 101 20.38 1.13 6.51
C GLU A 101 21.20 2.22 5.78
N GLU A 102 22.18 1.84 4.96
CA GLU A 102 22.91 2.78 4.09
C GLU A 102 22.00 3.50 3.08
N ARG A 103 20.88 2.89 2.71
CA ARG A 103 19.87 3.46 1.80
C ARG A 103 18.75 4.22 2.50
N LYS A 104 18.86 4.47 3.82
CA LYS A 104 17.78 5.09 4.61
C LYS A 104 17.24 6.39 4.01
N THR A 105 18.10 7.23 3.42
CA THR A 105 17.68 8.49 2.80
C THR A 105 16.85 8.24 1.54
N GLU A 106 17.31 7.35 0.66
CA GLU A 106 16.61 6.97 -0.57
C GLU A 106 15.22 6.39 -0.24
N ILE A 107 15.16 5.49 0.74
CA ILE A 107 13.92 4.89 1.23
C ILE A 107 13.00 5.96 1.83
N GLY A 108 13.54 6.90 2.60
CA GLY A 108 12.78 8.01 3.17
C GLY A 108 12.16 8.91 2.10
N GLU A 109 12.90 9.26 1.05
CA GLU A 109 12.39 10.07 -0.06
C GLU A 109 11.31 9.33 -0.87
N ALA A 110 11.49 8.03 -1.11
CA ALA A 110 10.48 7.20 -1.74
C ALA A 110 9.20 7.12 -0.90
N LEU A 111 9.31 7.02 0.43
CA LEU A 111 8.15 7.06 1.33
C LEU A 111 7.41 8.40 1.27
N LEU A 112 8.10 9.54 1.21
CA LEU A 112 7.44 10.85 1.03
C LEU A 112 6.74 10.95 -0.33
N SER A 113 7.31 10.34 -1.36
CA SER A 113 6.69 10.27 -2.70
C SER A 113 5.41 9.43 -2.68
N LEU A 114 5.37 8.33 -1.92
CA LEU A 114 4.17 7.52 -1.73
C LEU A 114 3.09 8.25 -0.90
N TYR A 115 3.49 9.10 0.04
CA TYR A 115 2.58 9.82 0.94
C TYR A 115 2.82 11.33 0.87
N PRO A 116 2.32 12.02 -0.16
CA PRO A 116 2.56 13.45 -0.38
C PRO A 116 1.96 14.38 0.69
N LYS A 117 1.16 13.84 1.63
CA LYS A 117 0.66 14.57 2.80
C LYS A 117 1.63 14.53 3.98
N CYS A 118 2.61 13.63 3.94
CA CYS A 118 3.66 13.55 4.94
C CYS A 118 4.81 14.46 4.51
N ARG A 119 5.50 15.03 5.50
CA ARG A 119 6.60 15.98 5.28
C ARG A 119 7.92 15.53 5.87
N THR A 120 7.91 14.54 6.75
CA THR A 120 9.10 14.03 7.45
C THR A 120 9.03 12.51 7.59
N VAL A 121 10.18 11.85 7.46
CA VAL A 121 10.33 10.41 7.73
C VAL A 121 11.34 10.20 8.84
N LEU A 122 10.95 9.43 9.85
CA LEU A 122 11.78 9.03 10.96
C LEU A 122 12.12 7.54 10.85
N LEU A 123 13.41 7.23 10.98
CA LEU A 123 13.90 5.88 11.24
C LEU A 123 13.76 5.58 12.74
N ASP A 124 13.03 4.53 13.08
CA ASP A 124 12.88 4.02 14.44
C ASP A 124 13.87 2.88 14.72
N LYS A 125 14.80 3.12 15.64
CA LYS A 125 15.83 2.17 16.10
C LYS A 125 15.44 1.48 17.41
N GLY A 126 14.18 1.58 17.81
CA GLY A 126 13.64 0.99 19.03
C GLY A 126 13.61 1.99 20.19
N ILE A 127 13.73 1.48 21.42
CA ILE A 127 13.59 2.26 22.65
C ILE A 127 14.77 2.02 23.58
N ALA A 128 15.10 3.03 24.38
CA ALA A 128 16.19 2.97 25.35
C ALA A 128 15.78 3.52 26.73
N GLY A 129 16.54 3.12 27.74
CA GLY A 129 16.43 3.64 29.10
C GLY A 129 15.17 3.20 29.87
N ILE A 130 15.12 3.60 31.14
CA ILE A 130 14.01 3.24 32.06
C ILE A 130 12.71 3.92 31.61
N MET A 131 12.81 5.11 31.05
CA MET A 131 11.68 5.89 30.54
C MET A 131 11.19 5.43 29.16
N ARG A 132 11.84 4.42 28.57
CA ARG A 132 11.51 3.84 27.25
C ARG A 132 11.44 4.90 26.14
N GLU A 133 12.47 5.74 26.09
CA GLU A 133 12.55 6.82 25.12
C GLU A 133 12.82 6.26 23.72
N PRO A 134 12.04 6.65 22.69
CA PRO A 134 12.31 6.28 21.31
C PRO A 134 13.71 6.69 20.87
N GLN A 135 14.37 5.83 20.11
CA GLN A 135 15.65 6.13 19.47
C GLN A 135 15.36 6.35 17.99
N ARG A 136 15.20 7.62 17.61
CA ARG A 136 14.78 8.00 16.26
C ARG A 136 15.78 8.91 15.57
N GLU A 137 15.77 8.84 14.24
CA GLU A 137 16.61 9.67 13.36
C GLU A 137 15.76 10.19 12.20
N VAL A 138 15.88 11.47 11.85
CA VAL A 138 15.26 12.00 10.62
C VAL A 138 16.04 11.48 9.42
N ILE A 139 15.36 10.82 8.48
CA ILE A 139 16.00 10.25 7.27
C ILE A 139 15.56 10.92 5.98
N ALA A 140 14.44 11.64 5.97
CA ALA A 140 13.99 12.45 4.83
C ALA A 140 13.00 13.56 5.25
N GLY A 141 12.87 14.58 4.39
CA GLY A 141 11.87 15.64 4.54
C GLY A 141 12.39 16.94 5.13
N ASP A 142 11.48 17.75 5.67
CA ASP A 142 11.77 19.08 6.24
C ASP A 142 12.46 19.04 7.62
N GLY A 143 12.45 17.88 8.29
CA GLY A 143 13.02 17.67 9.63
C GLY A 143 12.12 18.08 10.79
N GLU A 144 10.91 18.54 10.55
CA GLU A 144 9.98 18.96 11.60
C GLU A 144 9.32 17.74 12.27
N THR A 145 9.65 17.47 13.54
CA THR A 145 9.19 16.26 14.24
C THR A 145 7.88 16.45 15.01
N VAL A 146 7.37 17.68 15.09
CA VAL A 146 6.11 17.99 15.79
C VAL A 146 4.95 17.98 14.80
N THR A 147 3.90 17.24 15.14
CA THR A 147 2.71 17.07 14.30
C THR A 147 1.41 17.26 15.07
N LEU A 148 0.32 17.45 14.35
CA LEU A 148 -1.05 17.42 14.87
C LEU A 148 -1.71 16.10 14.46
N HIS A 149 -1.81 15.17 15.40
CA HIS A 149 -2.49 13.90 15.19
C HIS A 149 -3.98 14.02 15.53
N ARG A 150 -4.85 13.51 14.65
CA ARG A 150 -6.29 13.42 14.90
C ARG A 150 -6.69 11.99 15.22
N GLU A 151 -7.26 11.80 16.39
CA GLU A 151 -7.78 10.51 16.85
C GLU A 151 -9.07 10.71 17.63
N ASN A 152 -10.11 9.92 17.33
CA ASN A 152 -11.40 9.95 18.04
C ASN A 152 -12.03 11.35 18.17
N GLY A 153 -11.84 12.21 17.16
CA GLY A 153 -12.36 13.59 17.14
C GLY A 153 -11.50 14.61 17.90
N CYS A 154 -10.46 14.17 18.61
CA CYS A 154 -9.50 15.01 19.32
C CYS A 154 -8.27 15.33 18.45
N LEU A 155 -7.62 16.46 18.75
CA LEU A 155 -6.34 16.85 18.14
C LEU A 155 -5.25 16.84 19.21
N PHE A 156 -4.16 16.16 18.92
CA PHE A 156 -3.00 16.02 19.79
C PHE A 156 -1.78 16.63 19.12
N LYS A 157 -1.13 17.59 19.78
CA LYS A 157 0.18 18.09 19.36
C LYS A 157 1.26 17.19 19.95
N ILE A 158 1.93 16.43 19.09
CA ILE A 158 2.85 15.36 19.49
C ILE A 158 4.20 15.58 18.82
N ASP A 159 5.28 15.46 19.58
CA ASP A 159 6.62 15.33 19.03
C ASP A 159 6.93 13.85 18.78
N ALA A 160 6.99 13.48 17.49
CA ALA A 160 7.24 12.13 17.04
C ALA A 160 8.68 11.66 17.32
N MET A 161 9.60 12.53 17.72
CA MET A 161 10.95 12.09 18.12
C MET A 161 11.01 11.65 19.57
N GLN A 162 10.17 12.24 20.43
CA GLN A 162 10.24 12.08 21.88
C GLN A 162 9.21 11.09 22.44
N LEU A 163 8.09 10.90 21.75
CA LEU A 163 6.98 10.11 22.25
C LEU A 163 6.82 8.78 21.50
N MET A 164 6.65 7.71 22.25
CA MET A 164 6.17 6.44 21.70
C MET A 164 4.74 6.62 21.19
N PHE A 165 4.49 6.21 19.96
CA PHE A 165 3.15 6.15 19.38
C PHE A 165 2.86 4.72 18.97
N SER A 166 1.74 4.19 19.43
CA SER A 166 1.21 2.90 19.00
C SER A 166 -0.17 3.13 18.45
N LYS A 167 -0.36 2.78 17.19
CA LYS A 167 -1.71 2.74 16.61
C LYS A 167 -2.46 1.60 17.32
N GLY A 168 -3.49 1.94 18.09
CA GLY A 168 -4.41 0.97 18.71
C GLY A 168 -5.25 0.23 17.69
#